data_AF-A0A662EBA0-F1
#
_entry.id   AF-A0A662EBA0-F1
#
_cell.length_a   1.000
_cell.length_b   1.000
_cell.length_c   1.000
_cell.angle_alpha   90.00
_cell.angle_beta   90.00
_cell.angle_gamma   90.00
#
_symmetry.space_group_name_H-M   'P 1'
#
loop_
_entity.id
_entity.type
_entity.pdbx_description
1 polymer ?
#
loop_
_entity_poly.entity_id
_entity_poly.type
_entity_poly.pdbx_seq_one_letter_code
_entity_poly.pdbx_strand_id
1 'polypeptide(L)'
;MNMHKGPPIIGQLIAEHEIVEGVVGSLHRWAIEGQDTDPDARAVYINFFRVWAKGFHHQQEETILFPALVETVELPSDRGPIKILIDEHQREVELVSQLENADPGEPTLVVARELAHLLWMHIDKENSVVLPEAGERLIRSGIGVLEGLAEGPDEVAVREAVEPLVARWTPLEDDDLYRGDGCMACAAYGDTCGGIEKEWWNAWEWEQHLSYEE
;
A
#
# COMPACT_ATOMS: atom_id res chain seq x y z
N MET A 1 21.90 6.71 6.08
CA MET A 1 20.95 6.74 4.96
C MET A 1 21.01 5.34 4.36
N ASN A 2 20.16 4.43 4.84
CA ASN A 2 20.13 3.08 4.31
C ASN A 2 19.55 3.21 2.89
N MET A 3 20.41 3.07 1.88
CA MET A 3 19.94 2.80 0.53
C MET A 3 19.05 1.57 0.62
N HIS A 4 17.78 1.69 0.25
CA HIS A 4 16.88 0.55 0.16
C HIS A 4 17.58 -0.53 -0.66
N LYS A 5 17.70 -1.74 -0.11
CA LYS A 5 18.35 -2.85 -0.80
C LYS A 5 17.40 -3.34 -1.89
N GLY A 6 17.60 -2.90 -3.13
CA GLY A 6 16.77 -3.35 -4.24
C GLY A 6 16.90 -2.45 -5.47
N PRO A 7 16.21 -2.81 -6.55
CA PRO A 7 16.09 -1.95 -7.72
C PRO A 7 15.43 -0.60 -7.39
N PRO A 8 15.62 0.45 -8.23
CA PRO A 8 15.12 1.80 -7.96
C PRO A 8 13.65 1.91 -7.57
N ILE A 9 12.76 1.12 -8.20
CA ILE A 9 11.32 1.10 -7.90
C ILE A 9 11.00 0.85 -6.41
N ILE A 10 11.82 0.08 -5.69
CA ILE A 10 11.58 -0.23 -4.27
C ILE A 10 11.66 1.05 -3.42
N GLY A 11 12.69 1.87 -3.64
CA GLY A 11 12.82 3.14 -2.92
C GLY A 11 11.77 4.16 -3.34
N GLN A 12 11.32 4.11 -4.58
CA GLN A 12 10.26 4.96 -5.08
C GLN A 12 8.91 4.65 -4.41
N LEU A 13 8.48 3.38 -4.38
CA LEU A 13 7.21 2.98 -3.75
C LEU A 13 7.19 3.31 -2.25
N ILE A 14 8.30 3.14 -1.54
CA ILE A 14 8.41 3.53 -0.13
C ILE A 14 8.23 5.05 0.04
N ALA A 15 8.83 5.87 -0.84
CA ALA A 15 8.65 7.32 -0.78
C ALA A 15 7.21 7.73 -1.13
N GLU A 16 6.57 7.00 -2.04
CA GLU A 16 5.16 7.19 -2.39
C GLU A 16 4.22 6.85 -1.22
N HIS A 17 4.53 5.82 -0.42
CA HIS A 17 3.77 5.49 0.78
C HIS A 17 3.71 6.63 1.81
N GLU A 18 4.78 7.42 1.97
CA GLU A 18 4.75 8.59 2.87
C GLU A 18 3.65 9.59 2.47
N ILE A 19 3.38 9.71 1.17
CA ILE A 19 2.33 10.58 0.63
C ILE A 19 0.95 9.97 0.90
N VAL A 20 0.75 8.69 0.59
CA VAL A 20 -0.54 7.99 0.82
C VAL A 20 -0.90 8.00 2.30
N GLU A 21 0.07 7.72 3.17
CA GLU A 21 -0.09 7.72 4.62
C GLU A 21 -0.54 9.08 5.16
N GLY A 22 0.09 10.16 4.69
CA GLY A 22 -0.30 11.52 5.03
C GLY A 22 -1.71 11.86 4.53
N VAL A 23 -2.03 11.53 3.28
CA VAL A 23 -3.35 11.84 2.69
C VAL A 23 -4.46 11.07 3.38
N VAL A 24 -4.30 9.78 3.66
CA VAL A 24 -5.36 8.98 4.27
C VAL A 24 -5.60 9.35 5.73
N GLY A 25 -4.54 9.67 6.49
CA GLY A 25 -4.70 10.21 7.84
C GLY A 25 -5.36 11.60 7.85
N SER A 26 -5.12 12.39 6.81
CA SER A 26 -5.80 13.68 6.63
C SER A 26 -7.29 13.53 6.29
N LEU A 27 -7.63 12.57 5.41
CA LEU A 27 -9.03 12.21 5.13
C LEU A 27 -9.75 11.79 6.42
N HIS A 28 -9.13 10.92 7.23
CA HIS A 28 -9.70 10.47 8.50
C HIS A 28 -10.00 11.65 9.44
N ARG A 29 -9.02 12.56 9.62
CA ARG A 29 -9.20 13.78 10.41
C ARG A 29 -10.30 14.68 9.86
N TRP A 30 -10.35 14.89 8.55
CA TRP A 30 -11.39 15.65 7.89
C TRP A 30 -12.78 15.04 8.10
N ALA A 31 -12.92 13.72 8.09
CA ALA A 31 -14.20 13.08 8.32
C ALA A 31 -14.71 13.29 9.77
N ILE A 32 -13.80 13.43 10.75
CA ILE A 32 -14.17 13.69 12.15
C ILE A 32 -14.58 15.16 12.34
N GLU A 33 -13.83 16.10 11.78
CA GLU A 33 -13.92 17.51 12.17
C GLU A 33 -14.28 18.47 11.04
N GLY A 34 -14.00 18.08 9.81
CA GLY A 34 -14.02 18.95 8.64
C GLY A 34 -15.21 18.77 7.72
N GLN A 35 -15.87 17.62 7.74
CA GLN A 35 -16.90 17.28 6.74
C GLN A 35 -18.07 18.28 6.66
N ASP A 36 -18.43 18.94 7.76
CA ASP A 36 -19.48 19.95 7.78
C ASP A 36 -18.99 21.35 7.33
N THR A 37 -17.72 21.66 7.59
CA THR A 37 -17.14 23.00 7.33
C THR A 37 -16.44 23.11 5.97
N ASP A 38 -16.04 21.98 5.40
CA ASP A 38 -15.26 21.87 4.17
C ASP A 38 -15.73 20.64 3.37
N PRO A 39 -17.00 20.58 2.94
CA PRO A 39 -17.55 19.42 2.25
C PRO A 39 -16.90 19.15 0.88
N ASP A 40 -16.38 20.21 0.23
CA ASP A 40 -15.73 20.11 -1.09
C ASP A 40 -14.39 19.35 -1.03
N ALA A 41 -13.73 19.29 0.14
CA ALA A 41 -12.50 18.52 0.34
C ALA A 41 -12.68 17.02 0.03
N ARG A 42 -13.89 16.47 0.18
CA ARG A 42 -14.20 15.09 -0.18
C ARG A 42 -13.78 14.77 -1.62
N ALA A 43 -14.15 15.62 -2.56
CA ALA A 43 -13.90 15.39 -3.98
C ALA A 43 -12.39 15.42 -4.29
N VAL A 44 -11.62 16.24 -3.56
CA VAL A 44 -10.16 16.31 -3.70
C VAL A 44 -9.50 15.02 -3.23
N TYR A 45 -9.88 14.49 -2.07
CA TYR A 45 -9.39 13.18 -1.61
C TYR A 45 -9.74 12.05 -2.57
N ILE A 46 -10.99 11.98 -3.03
CA ILE A 46 -11.43 10.95 -3.99
C ILE A 46 -10.61 11.01 -5.28
N ASN A 47 -10.35 12.22 -5.81
CA ASN A 47 -9.54 12.37 -7.01
C ASN A 47 -8.09 11.93 -6.78
N PHE A 48 -7.51 12.22 -5.61
CA PHE A 48 -6.18 11.72 -5.25
C PHE A 48 -6.15 10.18 -5.25
N PHE A 49 -7.08 9.50 -4.57
CA PHE A 49 -7.07 8.04 -4.54
C PHE A 49 -7.30 7.41 -5.91
N ARG A 50 -8.15 8.00 -6.75
CA ARG A 50 -8.43 7.47 -8.10
C ARG A 50 -7.26 7.64 -9.06
N VAL A 51 -6.69 8.85 -9.11
CA VAL A 51 -5.68 9.21 -10.12
C VAL A 51 -4.28 8.88 -9.64
N TRP A 52 -3.96 9.17 -8.38
CA TRP A 52 -2.62 9.00 -7.85
C TRP A 52 -2.42 7.65 -7.16
N ALA A 53 -3.23 7.30 -6.14
CA ALA A 53 -3.03 6.04 -5.43
C ALA A 53 -3.30 4.82 -6.34
N LYS A 54 -4.52 4.69 -6.88
CA LYS A 54 -4.84 3.58 -7.79
C LYS A 54 -4.23 3.75 -9.18
N GLY A 55 -4.32 4.96 -9.74
CA GLY A 55 -3.97 5.24 -11.14
C GLY A 55 -2.46 5.29 -11.41
N PHE A 56 -1.65 5.55 -10.39
CA PHE A 56 -0.20 5.68 -10.54
C PHE A 56 0.58 4.74 -9.61
N HIS A 57 0.37 4.82 -8.30
CA HIS A 57 1.10 4.02 -7.32
C HIS A 57 0.80 2.51 -7.46
N HIS A 58 -0.45 2.08 -7.29
CA HIS A 58 -0.85 0.67 -7.48
C HIS A 58 -0.64 0.20 -8.93
N GLN A 59 -0.65 1.10 -9.91
CA GLN A 59 -0.34 0.74 -11.29
C GLN A 59 1.12 0.28 -11.43
N GLN A 60 2.08 0.94 -10.77
CA GLN A 60 3.48 0.51 -10.76
C GLN A 60 3.61 -0.89 -10.16
N GLU A 61 2.92 -1.16 -9.06
CA GLU A 61 2.96 -2.47 -8.42
C GLU A 61 2.36 -3.55 -9.31
N GLU A 62 1.13 -3.37 -9.76
CA GLU A 62 0.38 -4.38 -10.51
C GLU A 62 0.94 -4.62 -11.92
N THR A 63 1.64 -3.64 -12.52
CA THR A 63 2.14 -3.76 -13.91
C THR A 63 3.65 -3.91 -14.02
N ILE A 64 4.41 -3.63 -12.95
CA ILE A 64 5.88 -3.70 -12.96
C ILE A 64 6.39 -4.60 -11.84
N LEU A 65 6.13 -4.27 -10.58
CA LEU A 65 6.74 -4.98 -9.45
C LEU A 65 6.19 -6.41 -9.31
N PHE A 66 4.87 -6.57 -9.20
CA PHE A 66 4.24 -7.89 -8.99
C PHE A 66 4.50 -8.84 -10.16
N PRO A 67 4.40 -8.43 -11.44
CA PRO A 67 4.82 -9.29 -12.55
C PRO A 67 6.28 -9.72 -12.45
N ALA A 68 7.21 -8.81 -12.12
CA ALA A 68 8.62 -9.16 -11.96
C ALA A 68 8.84 -10.19 -10.84
N LEU A 69 8.12 -10.06 -9.72
CA LEU A 69 8.17 -11.03 -8.61
C LEU A 69 7.59 -12.39 -9.00
N VAL A 70 6.47 -12.42 -9.71
CA VAL A 70 5.85 -13.67 -10.14
C VAL A 70 6.71 -14.37 -11.20
N GLU A 71 7.22 -13.63 -12.18
CA GLU A 71 7.93 -14.22 -13.33
C GLU A 71 9.40 -14.56 -13.03
N THR A 72 10.08 -13.76 -12.18
CA THR A 72 11.52 -13.89 -11.95
C THR A 72 11.87 -14.47 -10.58
N VAL A 73 11.01 -14.27 -9.58
CA VAL A 73 11.17 -14.80 -8.21
C VAL A 73 10.26 -16.02 -7.99
N GLU A 74 9.38 -16.32 -8.94
CA GLU A 74 8.45 -17.47 -8.92
C GLU A 74 7.48 -17.44 -7.73
N LEU A 75 7.11 -16.23 -7.27
CA LEU A 75 6.08 -16.08 -6.25
C LEU A 75 4.70 -16.51 -6.78
N PRO A 76 3.87 -17.18 -5.96
CA PRO A 76 2.51 -17.50 -6.34
C PRO A 76 1.67 -16.22 -6.48
N SER A 77 0.92 -16.09 -7.57
CA SER A 77 0.02 -14.96 -7.80
C SER A 77 -1.38 -15.16 -7.20
N ASP A 78 -1.73 -16.39 -6.81
CA ASP A 78 -3.08 -16.78 -6.37
C ASP A 78 -3.21 -17.00 -4.85
N ARG A 79 -2.12 -16.83 -4.11
CA ARG A 79 -2.08 -16.89 -2.64
C ARG A 79 -0.95 -16.02 -2.09
N GLY A 80 -0.91 -15.87 -0.77
CA GLY A 80 0.14 -15.12 -0.08
C GLY A 80 0.08 -13.61 -0.35
N PRO A 81 1.20 -12.89 -0.21
CA PRO A 81 1.22 -11.42 -0.18
C PRO A 81 0.68 -10.78 -1.46
N ILE A 82 1.07 -11.27 -2.65
CA ILE A 82 0.67 -10.66 -3.93
C ILE A 82 -0.85 -10.71 -4.08
N LYS A 83 -1.47 -11.86 -3.78
CA LYS A 83 -2.92 -12.00 -3.84
C LYS A 83 -3.64 -11.09 -2.83
N ILE A 84 -3.10 -10.99 -1.62
CA ILE A 84 -3.67 -10.13 -0.56
C ILE A 84 -3.61 -8.66 -0.96
N LEU A 85 -2.46 -8.17 -1.44
CA LEU A 85 -2.32 -6.78 -1.85
C LEU A 85 -3.27 -6.44 -3.02
N ILE A 86 -3.40 -7.32 -4.01
CA ILE A 86 -4.36 -7.14 -5.11
C ILE A 86 -5.81 -7.06 -4.60
N ASP A 87 -6.18 -7.91 -3.65
CA ASP A 87 -7.53 -7.87 -3.05
C ASP A 87 -7.75 -6.56 -2.25
N GLU A 88 -6.73 -6.10 -1.55
CA GLU A 88 -6.75 -4.84 -0.80
C GLU A 88 -6.83 -3.62 -1.74
N HIS A 89 -6.12 -3.61 -2.87
CA HIS A 89 -6.27 -2.58 -3.91
C HIS A 89 -7.71 -2.55 -4.44
N GLN A 90 -8.33 -3.72 -4.65
CA GLN A 90 -9.71 -3.78 -5.10
C GLN A 90 -10.68 -3.29 -4.02
N ARG A 91 -10.41 -3.60 -2.74
CA ARG A 91 -11.20 -3.09 -1.61
C ARG A 91 -11.09 -1.58 -1.45
N GLU A 92 -9.91 -1.01 -1.67
CA GLU A 92 -9.68 0.44 -1.67
C GLU A 92 -10.57 1.12 -2.72
N VAL A 93 -10.61 0.62 -3.96
CA VAL A 93 -11.47 1.15 -5.03
C VAL A 93 -12.95 1.13 -4.64
N GLU A 94 -13.40 0.07 -3.97
CA GLU A 94 -14.76 -0.01 -3.45
C GLU A 94 -15.03 1.04 -2.36
N LEU A 95 -14.12 1.20 -1.41
CA LEU A 95 -14.24 2.17 -0.32
C LEU A 95 -14.23 3.61 -0.82
N VAL A 96 -13.39 3.93 -1.80
CA VAL A 96 -13.38 5.25 -2.46
C VAL A 96 -14.73 5.51 -3.15
N SER A 97 -15.31 4.49 -3.77
CA SER A 97 -16.65 4.59 -4.38
C SER A 97 -17.74 4.73 -3.32
N GLN A 98 -17.62 4.06 -2.17
CA GLN A 98 -18.54 4.23 -1.04
C GLN A 98 -18.43 5.63 -0.43
N LEU A 99 -17.22 6.20 -0.33
CA LEU A 99 -16.97 7.53 0.22
C LEU A 99 -17.64 8.61 -0.65
N GLU A 100 -17.60 8.45 -1.97
CA GLU A 100 -18.28 9.34 -2.91
C GLU A 100 -19.79 9.39 -2.67
N ASN A 101 -20.39 8.23 -2.41
CA ASN A 101 -21.84 8.06 -2.31
C ASN A 101 -22.37 8.12 -0.87
N ALA A 102 -21.51 8.23 0.14
CA ALA A 102 -21.91 8.25 1.54
C ALA A 102 -22.65 9.54 1.90
N ASP A 103 -23.76 9.40 2.61
CA ASP A 103 -24.46 10.54 3.23
C ASP A 103 -23.52 11.27 4.22
N PRO A 104 -23.60 12.61 4.32
CA PRO A 104 -22.84 13.37 5.30
C PRO A 104 -23.08 12.89 6.74
N GLY A 105 -22.07 13.06 7.60
CA GLY A 105 -22.08 12.66 9.00
C GLY A 105 -21.47 11.28 9.23
N GLU A 106 -22.14 10.46 10.04
CA GLU A 106 -21.66 9.14 10.46
C GLU A 106 -21.29 8.20 9.28
N PRO A 107 -22.09 8.09 8.21
CA PRO A 107 -21.73 7.19 7.10
C PRO A 107 -20.41 7.55 6.42
N THR A 108 -20.12 8.85 6.33
CA THR A 108 -18.84 9.36 5.78
C THR A 108 -17.67 8.99 6.68
N LEU A 109 -17.84 9.18 7.99
CA LEU A 109 -16.81 8.88 8.98
C LEU A 109 -16.48 7.40 8.99
N VAL A 110 -17.49 6.53 8.96
CA VAL A 110 -17.31 5.07 8.93
C VAL A 110 -16.48 4.65 7.71
N VAL A 111 -16.82 5.13 6.52
CA VAL A 111 -16.09 4.75 5.29
C VAL A 111 -14.68 5.34 5.26
N ALA A 112 -14.51 6.60 5.69
CA ALA A 112 -13.19 7.23 5.77
C ALA A 112 -12.26 6.51 6.76
N ARG A 113 -12.79 6.09 7.91
CA ARG A 113 -12.07 5.31 8.92
C ARG A 113 -11.68 3.93 8.37
N GLU A 114 -12.60 3.24 7.70
CA GLU A 114 -12.31 1.93 7.11
C GLU A 114 -11.24 2.03 6.00
N LEU A 115 -11.31 3.04 5.14
CA LEU A 115 -10.29 3.30 4.13
C LEU A 115 -8.92 3.60 4.75
N ALA A 116 -8.88 4.39 5.83
CA ALA A 116 -7.66 4.68 6.55
C ALA A 116 -7.04 3.44 7.18
N HIS A 117 -7.83 2.62 7.85
CA HIS A 117 -7.36 1.36 8.44
C HIS A 117 -6.82 0.41 7.38
N LEU A 118 -7.53 0.26 6.26
CA LEU A 118 -7.08 -0.56 5.14
C LEU A 118 -5.70 -0.09 4.64
N LEU A 119 -5.55 1.19 4.31
CA LEU A 119 -4.32 1.71 3.71
C LEU A 119 -3.14 1.74 4.68
N TRP A 120 -3.34 2.07 5.96
CA TRP A 120 -2.25 2.01 6.95
C TRP A 120 -1.73 0.57 7.14
N MET A 121 -2.63 -0.40 7.27
CA MET A 121 -2.22 -1.81 7.36
C MET A 121 -1.67 -2.34 6.05
N HIS A 122 -2.09 -1.82 4.90
CA HIS A 122 -1.56 -2.17 3.59
C HIS A 122 -0.09 -1.73 3.48
N ILE A 123 0.16 -0.44 3.76
CA ILE A 123 1.49 0.16 3.78
C ILE A 123 2.42 -0.57 4.77
N ASP A 124 1.92 -0.95 5.94
CA ASP A 124 2.72 -1.71 6.92
C ASP A 124 3.18 -3.06 6.35
N LYS A 125 2.30 -3.80 5.65
CA LYS A 125 2.68 -5.08 5.01
C LYS A 125 3.77 -4.86 3.97
N GLU A 126 3.63 -3.82 3.17
CA GLU A 126 4.53 -3.56 2.07
C GLU A 126 5.89 -3.07 2.55
N ASN A 127 5.90 -2.02 3.38
CA ASN A 127 7.13 -1.42 3.88
C ASN A 127 7.94 -2.36 4.77
N SER A 128 7.26 -3.16 5.59
CA SER A 128 7.95 -4.01 6.57
C SER A 128 8.29 -5.42 6.05
N VAL A 129 7.58 -5.92 5.04
CA VAL A 129 7.77 -7.28 4.51
C VAL A 129 7.98 -7.27 3.00
N VAL A 130 6.98 -6.85 2.22
CA VAL A 130 6.96 -7.12 0.77
C VAL A 130 8.08 -6.41 0.03
N LEU A 131 8.27 -5.11 0.24
CA LEU A 131 9.25 -4.30 -0.47
C LEU A 131 10.70 -4.65 -0.10
N PRO A 132 11.06 -4.85 1.20
CA PRO A 132 12.38 -5.37 1.55
C PRO A 132 12.72 -6.72 0.89
N GLU A 133 11.78 -7.66 0.92
CA GLU A 133 11.98 -9.01 0.39
C GLU A 133 11.99 -9.04 -1.13
N ALA A 134 11.12 -8.25 -1.77
CA ALA A 134 11.14 -8.02 -3.20
C ALA A 134 12.49 -7.48 -3.65
N GLY A 135 13.00 -6.46 -2.95
CA GLY A 135 14.30 -5.87 -3.24
C GLY A 135 15.45 -6.87 -3.15
N GLU A 136 15.53 -7.65 -2.07
CA GLU A 136 16.59 -8.66 -1.93
C GLU A 136 16.48 -9.79 -2.97
N ARG A 137 15.27 -10.29 -3.23
CA ARG A 137 15.05 -11.41 -4.15
C ARG A 137 15.25 -11.04 -5.61
N LEU A 138 14.82 -9.86 -6.03
CA LEU A 138 15.08 -9.36 -7.39
C LEU A 138 16.58 -9.25 -7.64
N ILE A 139 17.35 -8.72 -6.68
CA ILE A 139 18.83 -8.66 -6.77
C ILE A 139 19.44 -10.06 -6.88
N ARG A 140 19.00 -11.02 -6.06
CA ARG A 140 19.49 -12.42 -6.11
C ARG A 140 19.17 -13.08 -7.45
N SER A 141 18.03 -12.77 -8.05
CA SER A 141 17.64 -13.25 -9.38
C SER A 141 18.27 -12.45 -10.53
N GLY A 142 19.20 -11.53 -10.25
CA GLY A 142 19.96 -10.78 -11.26
C GLY A 142 19.24 -9.53 -11.81
N ILE A 143 18.10 -9.17 -11.25
CA ILE A 143 17.38 -7.92 -11.58
C ILE A 143 17.93 -6.80 -10.70
N GLY A 144 18.99 -6.15 -11.19
CA GLY A 144 19.62 -4.99 -10.54
C GLY A 144 18.92 -3.66 -10.78
N VAL A 145 18.12 -3.58 -11.85
CA VAL A 145 17.45 -2.36 -12.29
C VAL A 145 16.03 -2.71 -12.73
N LEU A 146 15.06 -2.08 -12.08
CA LEU A 146 13.64 -2.13 -12.35
C LEU A 146 13.14 -0.73 -12.01
N GLU A 147 12.76 0.02 -13.04
CA GLU A 147 12.37 1.43 -12.92
C GLU A 147 10.87 1.54 -12.68
N GLY A 148 10.48 2.49 -11.82
CA GLY A 148 9.10 2.89 -11.67
C GLY A 148 8.62 3.80 -12.80
N LEU A 149 7.39 4.28 -12.67
CA LEU A 149 6.81 5.29 -13.54
C LEU A 149 7.18 6.68 -13.04
N ALA A 150 7.24 7.65 -13.94
CA ALA A 150 7.26 9.06 -13.55
C ALA A 150 5.82 9.60 -13.53
N GLU A 151 5.51 10.47 -12.57
CA GLU A 151 4.21 11.13 -12.52
C GLU A 151 3.93 11.89 -13.83
N GLY A 152 2.72 11.76 -14.33
CA GLY A 152 2.19 12.58 -15.41
C GLY A 152 1.59 13.89 -14.89
N PRO A 153 1.10 14.76 -15.79
CA PRO A 153 0.52 16.04 -15.41
C PRO A 153 -0.71 15.92 -14.50
N ASP A 154 -1.52 14.88 -14.70
CA ASP A 154 -2.75 14.68 -13.93
C ASP A 154 -2.44 14.18 -12.52
N GLU A 155 -1.47 13.27 -12.38
CA GLU A 155 -0.95 12.78 -11.10
C GLU A 155 -0.35 13.92 -10.27
N VAL A 156 0.50 14.75 -10.89
CA VAL A 156 1.07 15.94 -10.24
C VAL A 156 -0.05 16.88 -9.76
N ALA A 157 -1.04 17.15 -10.62
CA ALA A 157 -2.11 18.09 -10.31
C ALA A 157 -2.97 17.62 -9.12
N VAL A 158 -3.33 16.34 -9.03
CA VAL A 158 -4.11 15.83 -7.89
C VAL A 158 -3.28 15.76 -6.60
N ARG A 159 -1.98 15.46 -6.70
CA ARG A 159 -1.07 15.47 -5.54
C ARG A 159 -0.92 16.88 -4.97
N GLU A 160 -0.66 17.87 -5.82
CA GLU A 160 -0.57 19.27 -5.39
C GLU A 160 -1.91 19.80 -4.87
N ALA A 161 -3.04 19.33 -5.39
CA ALA A 161 -4.36 19.74 -4.94
C ALA A 161 -4.71 19.24 -3.52
N VAL A 162 -4.19 18.07 -3.11
CA VAL A 162 -4.47 17.51 -1.78
C VAL A 162 -3.53 18.04 -0.69
N GLU A 163 -2.33 18.51 -1.05
CA GLU A 163 -1.34 19.04 -0.10
C GLU A 163 -1.89 20.10 0.89
N PRO A 164 -2.68 21.11 0.46
CA PRO A 164 -3.27 22.07 1.39
C PRO A 164 -4.27 21.45 2.38
N LEU A 165 -4.92 20.35 2.00
CA LEU A 165 -5.83 19.61 2.88
C LEU A 165 -5.05 18.84 3.93
N VAL A 166 -3.94 18.19 3.55
CA VAL A 166 -3.02 17.52 4.49
C VAL A 166 -2.48 18.50 5.53
N ALA A 167 -2.13 19.72 5.11
CA ALA A 167 -1.69 20.76 6.03
C ALA A 167 -2.81 21.26 6.96
N ARG A 168 -4.05 21.37 6.46
CA ARG A 168 -5.22 21.87 7.21
C ARG A 168 -5.75 20.84 8.20
N TRP A 169 -5.93 19.61 7.74
CA TRP A 169 -6.41 18.45 8.47
C TRP A 169 -5.19 17.58 8.75
N THR A 170 -4.36 18.03 9.71
CA THR A 170 -3.12 17.32 10.05
C THR A 170 -3.40 15.84 10.31
N PRO A 171 -2.66 14.92 9.66
CA PRO A 171 -2.94 13.50 9.72
C PRO A 171 -3.05 13.01 11.16
N LEU A 172 -4.11 12.27 11.45
CA LEU A 172 -4.36 11.66 12.75
C LEU A 172 -4.62 10.17 12.56
N GLU A 173 -3.69 9.35 13.05
CA GLU A 173 -3.92 7.92 13.21
C GLU A 173 -5.02 7.65 14.23
N ASP A 174 -5.70 6.53 14.03
CA ASP A 174 -6.77 6.11 14.91
C ASP A 174 -6.22 5.30 16.09
N ASP A 175 -6.55 5.72 17.32
CA ASP A 175 -6.12 5.06 18.55
C ASP A 175 -6.57 3.59 18.66
N ASP A 176 -7.64 3.21 17.94
CA ASP A 176 -8.14 1.83 17.93
C ASP A 176 -7.38 0.93 16.92
N LEU A 177 -6.50 1.49 16.08
CA LEU A 177 -5.73 0.72 15.10
C LEU A 177 -4.45 0.16 15.69
N TYR A 178 -4.26 -1.15 15.55
CA TYR A 178 -2.98 -1.80 15.85
C TYR A 178 -2.12 -1.88 14.58
N ARG A 179 -0.96 -1.21 14.61
CA ARG A 179 0.05 -1.20 13.55
C ARG A 179 1.33 -1.90 13.99
N GLY A 180 2.12 -2.36 13.04
CA GLY A 180 3.45 -2.89 13.36
C GLY A 180 4.15 -3.57 12.19
N ASP A 181 5.44 -3.84 12.42
CA ASP A 181 6.33 -4.41 11.41
C ASP A 181 6.33 -5.94 11.40
N GLY A 182 6.46 -6.50 10.20
CA GLY A 182 6.71 -7.92 9.98
C GLY A 182 5.45 -8.78 9.95
N CYS A 183 5.60 -10.05 9.56
CA CYS A 183 4.47 -10.97 9.44
C CYS A 183 3.68 -11.15 10.74
N MET A 184 4.34 -11.12 11.91
CA MET A 184 3.66 -11.31 13.20
C MET A 184 2.67 -10.18 13.55
N ALA A 185 2.88 -8.97 13.02
CA ALA A 185 1.98 -7.84 13.21
C ALA A 185 0.91 -7.76 12.10
N CYS A 186 1.07 -8.52 11.01
CA CYS A 186 0.14 -8.53 9.89
C CYS A 186 -1.13 -9.32 10.22
N ALA A 187 -2.29 -8.68 10.07
CA ALA A 187 -3.59 -9.32 10.33
C ALA A 187 -3.88 -10.54 9.44
N ALA A 188 -3.23 -10.66 8.27
CA ALA A 188 -3.39 -11.82 7.40
C ALA A 188 -2.56 -13.04 7.83
N TYR A 189 -1.56 -12.87 8.69
CA TYR A 189 -0.65 -13.94 9.09
C TYR A 189 -1.36 -15.03 9.91
N GLY A 190 -1.27 -16.27 9.43
CA GLY A 190 -1.89 -17.43 10.06
C GLY A 190 -3.37 -17.64 9.70
N ASP A 191 -3.99 -16.70 8.99
CA ASP A 191 -5.38 -16.80 8.50
C ASP A 191 -5.40 -17.04 6.98
N THR A 192 -5.16 -15.97 6.20
CA THR A 192 -5.15 -16.00 4.74
C THR A 192 -3.74 -16.02 4.14
N CYS A 193 -2.70 -15.76 4.95
CA CYS A 193 -1.28 -15.82 4.58
C CYS A 193 -0.51 -16.76 5.50
N GLY A 194 0.26 -17.68 4.93
CA GLY A 194 1.15 -18.57 5.67
C GLY A 194 2.39 -17.91 6.27
N GLY A 195 2.62 -16.63 6.00
CA GLY A 195 3.85 -15.91 6.36
C GLY A 195 4.94 -16.02 5.31
N ILE A 196 6.02 -15.27 5.54
CA ILE A 196 7.09 -15.14 4.56
C ILE A 196 7.73 -16.48 4.22
N GLU A 197 8.05 -17.29 5.22
CA GLU A 197 8.73 -18.57 5.03
C GLU A 197 7.89 -19.50 4.18
N LYS A 198 6.56 -19.51 4.39
CA LYS A 198 5.63 -20.40 3.68
C LYS A 198 5.24 -19.91 2.30
N GLU A 199 5.06 -18.61 2.12
CA GLU A 199 4.50 -18.06 0.88
C GLU A 199 5.57 -17.58 -0.10
N TRP A 200 6.78 -17.26 0.35
CA TRP A 200 7.82 -16.68 -0.50
C TRP A 200 8.89 -17.67 -0.95
N TRP A 201 9.03 -18.79 -0.26
CA TRP A 201 10.11 -19.73 -0.56
C TRP A 201 9.74 -20.63 -1.73
N ASN A 202 10.60 -20.68 -2.74
CA ASN A 202 10.45 -21.65 -3.83
C ASN A 202 10.91 -23.06 -3.41
N ALA A 203 10.66 -24.06 -4.25
CA ALA A 203 10.97 -25.45 -3.93
C ALA A 203 12.46 -25.68 -3.61
N TRP A 204 13.35 -24.97 -4.30
CA TRP A 204 14.79 -25.07 -4.08
C TRP A 204 15.22 -24.43 -2.74
N GLU A 205 14.64 -23.28 -2.37
CA GLU A 205 14.92 -22.63 -1.07
C GLU A 205 14.47 -23.52 0.09
N TRP A 206 13.33 -24.20 -0.05
CA TRP A 206 12.88 -25.20 0.91
C TRP A 206 13.82 -26.41 0.99
N GLU A 207 14.25 -26.96 -0.14
CA GLU A 207 15.22 -28.07 -0.17
C GLU A 207 16.56 -27.68 0.47
N GLN A 208 17.06 -26.47 0.18
CA GLN A 208 18.26 -25.94 0.82
C GLN A 208 18.08 -25.81 2.33
N HIS A 209 16.99 -25.19 2.80
CA HIS A 209 16.77 -24.98 4.23
C HIS A 209 16.71 -26.29 5.01
N LEU A 210 15.95 -27.27 4.50
CA LEU A 210 15.86 -28.60 5.11
C LEU A 210 17.21 -29.32 5.13
N SER A 211 18.08 -29.09 4.14
CA SER A 211 19.43 -29.68 4.13
C SER A 211 20.39 -29.11 5.18
N TYR A 212 20.09 -27.97 5.79
CA TYR A 212 20.89 -27.39 6.89
C TYR A 212 20.44 -27.85 8.28
N GLU A 213 19.30 -28.55 8.39
CA GLU A 213 18.76 -29.10 9.64
C GLU A 213 19.17 -30.57 9.88
N GLU A 214 19.82 -31.22 8.90
CA GLU A 214 20.45 -32.55 9.01
C GLU A 214 21.93 -32.49 9.41
#